data_AF-D8QLS7-F1
#
_entry.id   AF-D8QLS7-F1
#
_cell.length_a   1.000
_cell.length_b   1.000
_cell.length_c   1.000
_cell.angle_alpha   90.00
_cell.angle_beta   90.00
_cell.angle_gamma   90.00
#
_symmetry.space_group_name_H-M   'P 1'
#
loop_
_entity.id
_entity.type
_entity.pdbx_description
1 polymer ?
#
loop_
_entity_poly.entity_id
_entity_poly.type
_entity_poly.pdbx_seq_one_letter_code
_entity_poly.pdbx_strand_id
1 'polypeptide(L)'
;MSAQAREIAKTLLSRPLPSLSPKAPWDPSLTPNINALPDPVPVRAILHLLNDDMHNAHELAQGDEGNATSDYVHQQLHRREGDYWNSKWWASTGMRRPHKVLSQVHGSVSGAKKFVDDCERVGKGRSKDDSLERKQWEELKTTLEYAFENEV
;
A
#
# COMPACT_ATOMS: atom_id res chain seq x y z
N MET A 1 -13.28 -11.95 -3.74
CA MET A 1 -13.59 -10.65 -3.13
C MET A 1 -15.06 -10.36 -3.09
N SER A 2 -15.54 -9.93 -1.93
CA SER A 2 -16.93 -9.57 -1.65
C SER A 2 -17.38 -8.35 -2.46
N ALA A 3 -18.70 -8.21 -2.62
CA ALA A 3 -19.28 -7.03 -3.25
C ALA A 3 -18.98 -5.76 -2.41
N GLN A 4 -19.01 -5.87 -1.08
CA GLN A 4 -18.68 -4.77 -0.18
C GLN A 4 -17.24 -4.28 -0.38
N ALA A 5 -16.25 -5.18 -0.48
CA ALA A 5 -14.86 -4.80 -0.73
C ALA A 5 -14.70 -4.03 -2.05
N ARG A 6 -15.42 -4.44 -3.11
CA ARG A 6 -15.40 -3.76 -4.41
C ARG A 6 -16.03 -2.36 -4.37
N GLU A 7 -17.12 -2.17 -3.64
CA GLU A 7 -17.75 -0.85 -3.48
C GLU A 7 -16.89 0.11 -2.63
N ILE A 8 -16.25 -0.40 -1.56
CA ILE A 8 -15.28 0.38 -0.79
C ILE A 8 -14.10 0.77 -1.67
N ALA A 9 -13.52 -0.19 -2.42
CA ALA A 9 -12.46 0.08 -3.38
C ALA A 9 -12.86 1.17 -4.38
N LYS A 10 -14.04 1.08 -4.99
CA LYS A 10 -14.53 2.10 -5.93
C LYS A 10 -14.58 3.49 -5.31
N THR A 11 -15.04 3.59 -4.06
CA THR A 11 -15.06 4.84 -3.29
C THR A 11 -13.64 5.37 -3.08
N LEU A 12 -12.74 4.53 -2.55
CA LEU A 12 -11.34 4.88 -2.31
C LEU A 12 -10.61 5.27 -3.59
N LEU A 13 -10.87 4.61 -4.72
CA LEU A 13 -10.19 4.89 -5.99
C LEU A 13 -10.67 6.18 -6.66
N SER A 14 -11.83 6.71 -6.26
CA SER A 14 -12.37 7.98 -6.77
C SER A 14 -11.81 9.22 -6.06
N ARG A 15 -11.04 9.03 -4.99
CA ARG A 15 -10.50 10.13 -4.18
C ARG A 15 -9.43 10.95 -4.93
N PRO A 16 -9.18 12.21 -4.52
CA PRO A 16 -8.03 12.98 -4.99
C PRO A 16 -6.70 12.29 -4.68
N LEU A 17 -5.68 12.57 -5.49
CA LEU A 17 -4.35 11.95 -5.37
C LEU A 17 -3.79 12.07 -3.94
N PRO A 18 -3.52 10.95 -3.23
CA PRO A 18 -3.09 10.99 -1.84
C PRO A 18 -1.66 11.54 -1.72
N SER A 19 -1.32 12.06 -0.53
CA SER A 19 0.05 12.43 -0.20
C SER A 19 0.95 11.19 -0.05
N LEU A 20 2.26 11.37 -0.21
CA LEU A 20 3.25 10.33 0.07
C LEU A 20 3.12 9.82 1.50
N SER A 21 3.09 10.73 2.48
CA SER A 21 2.97 10.43 3.91
C SER A 21 1.70 11.05 4.51
N PRO A 22 0.60 10.29 4.64
CA PRO A 22 -0.63 10.78 5.25
C PRO A 22 -0.53 10.87 6.78
N LYS A 23 -1.40 11.66 7.40
CA LYS A 23 -1.45 11.87 8.86
C LYS A 23 -2.64 11.20 9.56
N ALA A 24 -3.67 10.86 8.80
CA ALA A 24 -4.92 10.31 9.27
C ALA A 24 -5.60 9.57 8.11
N PRO A 25 -6.56 8.68 8.41
CA PRO A 25 -7.42 8.12 7.38
C PRO A 25 -8.09 9.21 6.57
N TRP A 26 -8.22 8.98 5.27
CA TRP A 26 -8.92 9.86 4.34
C TRP A 26 -10.42 9.92 4.63
N ASP A 27 -11.02 8.75 4.84
CA ASP A 27 -12.39 8.63 5.29
C ASP A 27 -12.43 7.68 6.51
N PRO A 28 -12.40 8.24 7.73
CA PRO A 28 -12.49 7.45 8.96
C PRO A 28 -13.79 6.61 9.08
N SER A 29 -14.85 6.96 8.33
CA SER A 29 -16.10 6.19 8.35
C SER A 29 -15.97 4.84 7.63
N LEU A 30 -14.96 4.66 6.78
CA LEU A 30 -14.69 3.41 6.07
C LEU A 30 -13.92 2.39 6.92
N THR A 31 -13.14 2.83 7.93
CA THR A 31 -12.35 1.95 8.81
C THR A 31 -13.18 0.80 9.41
N PRO A 32 -14.33 1.02 10.09
CA PRO A 32 -15.13 -0.07 10.62
C PRO A 32 -15.69 -0.99 9.53
N ASN A 33 -16.02 -0.44 8.35
CA ASN A 33 -16.53 -1.22 7.23
C ASN A 33 -15.46 -2.14 6.64
N ILE A 34 -14.22 -1.65 6.50
CA ILE A 34 -13.06 -2.45 6.05
C ILE A 34 -12.75 -3.54 7.08
N ASN A 35 -12.78 -3.22 8.38
CA ASN A 35 -12.54 -4.19 9.45
C ASN A 35 -13.55 -5.35 9.44
N ALA A 36 -14.82 -5.06 9.12
CA ALA A 36 -15.90 -6.04 9.07
C ALA A 36 -15.93 -6.89 7.79
N LEU A 37 -15.04 -6.62 6.81
CA LEU A 37 -15.01 -7.42 5.59
C LEU A 37 -14.64 -8.88 5.87
N PRO A 38 -15.32 -9.85 5.24
CA PRO A 38 -14.95 -11.27 5.34
C PRO A 38 -13.75 -11.63 4.45
N ASP A 39 -13.21 -10.66 3.70
CA ASP A 39 -12.15 -10.85 2.71
C ASP A 39 -10.79 -11.18 3.35
N PRO A 40 -9.88 -11.83 2.61
CA PRO A 40 -8.53 -12.16 3.07
C PRO A 40 -7.75 -10.96 3.63
N VAL A 41 -6.79 -11.23 4.51
CA VAL A 41 -6.00 -10.19 5.17
C VAL A 41 -5.32 -9.23 4.17
N PRO A 42 -4.65 -9.68 3.09
CA PRO A 42 -3.97 -8.75 2.19
C PRO A 42 -4.93 -7.75 1.53
N VAL A 43 -6.18 -8.18 1.29
CA VAL A 43 -7.23 -7.36 0.70
C VAL A 43 -7.69 -6.28 1.68
N ARG A 44 -7.92 -6.64 2.95
CA ARG A 44 -8.26 -5.66 3.99
C ARG A 44 -7.11 -4.70 4.26
N ALA A 45 -5.87 -5.19 4.26
CA ALA A 45 -4.67 -4.39 4.48
C ALA A 45 -4.48 -3.33 3.38
N ILE A 46 -4.59 -3.69 2.10
CA ILE A 46 -4.48 -2.72 1.00
C ILE A 46 -5.64 -1.71 0.98
N LEU A 47 -6.85 -2.11 1.37
CA LEU A 47 -7.99 -1.19 1.49
C LEU A 47 -7.76 -0.15 2.60
N HIS A 48 -7.25 -0.57 3.76
CA HIS A 48 -6.84 0.37 4.82
C HIS A 48 -5.72 1.30 4.35
N LEU A 49 -4.71 0.76 3.65
CA LEU A 49 -3.62 1.56 3.12
C LEU A 49 -4.11 2.60 2.08
N LEU A 50 -5.03 2.22 1.20
CA LEU A 50 -5.70 3.13 0.26
C LEU A 50 -6.55 4.20 0.98
N ASN A 51 -7.09 3.88 2.15
CA ASN A 51 -7.79 4.81 3.02
C ASN A 51 -6.85 5.66 3.88
N ASP A 52 -5.53 5.55 3.74
CA ASP A 52 -4.55 6.21 4.61
C ASP A 52 -4.68 5.81 6.11
N ASP A 53 -5.37 4.71 6.39
CA ASP A 53 -5.49 4.13 7.72
C ASP A 53 -4.24 3.28 8.03
N MET A 54 -3.15 3.99 8.30
CA MET A 54 -1.83 3.38 8.48
C MET A 54 -1.79 2.36 9.61
N HIS A 55 -2.49 2.63 10.72
CA HIS A 55 -2.49 1.75 11.87
C HIS A 55 -3.14 0.40 11.55
N ASN A 56 -4.36 0.39 11.00
CA ASN A 56 -5.04 -0.88 10.68
C ASN A 56 -4.35 -1.61 9.52
N ALA A 57 -3.80 -0.89 8.53
CA ALA A 57 -3.00 -1.49 7.46
C ALA A 57 -1.76 -2.21 8.03
N HIS A 58 -1.06 -1.57 8.96
CA HIS A 58 0.13 -2.12 9.61
C HIS A 58 -0.21 -3.36 10.44
N GLU A 59 -1.19 -3.27 11.34
CA GLU A 59 -1.58 -4.40 12.20
C GLU A 59 -1.98 -5.65 11.39
N LEU A 60 -2.72 -5.45 10.29
CA LEU A 60 -3.11 -6.54 9.40
C LEU A 60 -1.93 -7.12 8.62
N ALA A 61 -1.10 -6.28 8.00
CA ALA A 61 0.05 -6.75 7.23
C ALA A 61 1.06 -7.49 8.13
N GLN A 62 1.33 -6.95 9.33
CA GLN A 62 2.21 -7.57 10.32
C GLN A 62 1.64 -8.90 10.85
N GLY A 63 0.32 -8.98 11.04
CA GLY A 63 -0.35 -10.20 11.48
C GLY A 63 -0.37 -11.32 10.43
N ASP A 64 -0.09 -11.00 9.17
CA ASP A 64 -0.10 -11.92 8.02
C ASP A 64 1.27 -11.96 7.31
N GLU A 65 2.36 -11.65 8.04
CA GLU A 65 3.73 -11.74 7.52
C GLU A 65 4.03 -13.14 6.98
N GLY A 66 4.70 -13.18 5.83
CA GLY A 66 4.97 -14.38 5.07
C GLY A 66 3.94 -14.65 3.95
N ASN A 67 2.78 -13.98 3.96
CA ASN A 67 1.97 -13.82 2.76
C ASN A 67 2.62 -12.76 1.86
N ALA A 68 2.91 -13.13 0.60
CA ALA A 68 3.65 -12.27 -0.31
C ALA A 68 2.97 -10.93 -0.61
N THR A 69 1.63 -10.88 -0.62
CA THR A 69 0.86 -9.65 -0.86
C THR A 69 0.83 -8.80 0.41
N SER A 70 0.63 -9.39 1.59
CA SER A 70 0.71 -8.66 2.88
C SER A 70 2.10 -8.08 3.12
N ASP A 71 3.16 -8.84 2.88
CA ASP A 71 4.55 -8.37 2.98
C ASP A 71 4.82 -7.20 2.02
N TYR A 72 4.20 -7.20 0.83
CA TYR A 72 4.32 -6.10 -0.11
C TYR A 72 3.51 -4.85 0.31
N VAL A 73 2.33 -5.04 0.90
CA VAL A 73 1.59 -3.95 1.56
C VAL A 73 2.43 -3.38 2.71
N HIS A 74 3.15 -4.23 3.47
CA HIS A 74 4.07 -3.83 4.54
C HIS A 74 5.23 -2.97 4.04
N GLN A 75 5.80 -3.33 2.89
CA GLN A 75 6.79 -2.50 2.21
C GLN A 75 6.25 -1.12 1.88
N GLN A 76 5.04 -1.05 1.29
CA GLN A 76 4.43 0.20 0.88
C GLN A 76 4.03 1.06 2.08
N LEU A 77 3.46 0.46 3.13
CA LEU A 77 3.01 1.19 4.31
C LEU A 77 4.17 1.86 5.03
N HIS A 78 5.31 1.17 5.23
CA HIS A 78 6.46 1.77 5.91
C HIS A 78 7.01 2.99 5.16
N ARG A 79 6.99 2.97 3.83
CA ARG A 79 7.38 4.15 3.03
C ARG A 79 6.47 5.35 3.35
N ARG A 80 5.17 5.10 3.52
CA ARG A 80 4.17 6.13 3.79
C ARG A 80 4.18 6.60 5.26
N GLU A 81 4.57 5.74 6.19
CA GLU A 81 4.84 6.10 7.60
C GLU A 81 6.08 6.99 7.74
N GLY A 82 6.98 6.95 6.76
CA GLY A 82 8.30 7.59 6.82
C GLY A 82 9.40 6.70 7.39
N ASP A 83 9.12 5.41 7.62
CA ASP A 83 10.13 4.38 7.92
C ASP A 83 10.74 3.86 6.60
N TYR A 84 11.50 4.72 5.94
CA TYR A 84 12.09 4.43 4.64
C TYR A 84 13.10 3.28 4.69
N TRP A 85 13.82 3.13 5.81
CA TRP A 85 14.76 2.04 5.97
C TRP A 85 14.03 0.69 5.98
N ASN A 86 12.97 0.56 6.76
CA ASN A 86 12.23 -0.69 6.87
C ASN A 86 11.46 -1.01 5.59
N SER A 87 10.94 0.02 4.91
CA SER A 87 10.41 -0.14 3.55
C SER A 87 11.45 -0.73 2.59
N LYS A 88 12.70 -0.23 2.58
CA LYS A 88 13.78 -0.81 1.77
C LYS A 88 14.13 -2.23 2.20
N TRP A 89 14.08 -2.53 3.49
CA TRP A 89 14.34 -3.87 4.01
C TRP A 89 13.28 -4.87 3.52
N TRP A 90 11.99 -4.54 3.61
CA TRP A 90 10.90 -5.36 3.10
C TRP A 90 10.98 -5.57 1.59
N ALA A 91 11.34 -4.53 0.82
CA ALA A 91 11.54 -4.60 -0.62
C ALA A 91 12.55 -5.68 -1.06
N SER A 92 13.46 -6.10 -0.19
CA SER A 92 14.43 -7.17 -0.46
C SER A 92 14.30 -8.37 0.47
N THR A 93 14.62 -8.19 1.74
CA THR A 93 14.87 -9.28 2.68
C THR A 93 13.57 -9.77 3.29
N GLY A 94 12.68 -8.84 3.66
CA GLY A 94 11.41 -9.17 4.32
C GLY A 94 10.51 -10.06 3.46
N MET A 95 10.24 -9.68 2.20
CA MET A 95 9.39 -10.46 1.30
C MET A 95 9.96 -11.82 0.88
N ARG A 96 11.26 -12.10 1.14
CA ARG A 96 12.05 -13.26 0.66
C ARG A 96 12.18 -13.40 -0.85
N ARG A 97 11.17 -13.00 -1.62
CA ARG A 97 11.12 -12.96 -3.09
C ARG A 97 10.37 -11.69 -3.53
N PRO A 98 10.76 -11.03 -4.62
CA PRO A 98 10.08 -9.83 -5.08
C PRO A 98 8.62 -10.13 -5.45
N HIS A 99 7.69 -9.33 -4.94
CA HIS A 99 6.29 -9.39 -5.35
C HIS A 99 6.13 -9.05 -6.85
N LYS A 100 5.13 -9.63 -7.53
CA LYS A 100 4.90 -9.41 -8.97
C LYS A 100 4.63 -7.93 -9.27
N VAL A 101 3.81 -7.27 -8.45
CA VAL A 101 3.49 -5.86 -8.60
C VAL A 101 4.72 -4.97 -8.42
N LEU A 102 5.62 -5.32 -7.49
CA LEU A 102 6.89 -4.61 -7.34
C LEU A 102 7.68 -4.62 -8.64
N SER A 103 7.82 -5.81 -9.25
CA SER A 103 8.52 -5.97 -10.52
C SER A 103 7.83 -5.23 -11.67
N GLN A 104 6.50 -5.20 -11.69
CA GLN A 104 5.72 -4.49 -12.71
C GLN A 104 5.87 -2.97 -12.62
N VAL A 105 5.74 -2.40 -11.42
CA VAL A 105 5.71 -0.94 -11.21
C VAL A 105 7.12 -0.34 -11.15
N HIS A 106 8.09 -1.08 -10.60
CA HIS A 106 9.46 -0.58 -10.38
C HIS A 106 10.53 -1.28 -11.20
N GLY A 107 10.18 -2.34 -11.94
CA GLY A 107 11.11 -3.14 -12.75
C GLY A 107 11.99 -4.09 -11.93
N SER A 108 12.38 -3.73 -10.72
CA SER A 108 13.25 -4.53 -9.85
C SER A 108 13.20 -4.06 -8.39
N VAL A 109 13.78 -4.86 -7.50
CA VAL A 109 14.03 -4.48 -6.10
C VAL A 109 14.85 -3.19 -6.00
N SER A 110 15.88 -3.03 -6.83
CA SER A 110 16.68 -1.81 -6.87
C SER A 110 15.86 -0.59 -7.31
N GLY A 111 14.96 -0.78 -8.28
CA GLY A 111 14.02 0.27 -8.70
C GLY A 111 13.05 0.67 -7.59
N ALA A 112 12.55 -0.31 -6.82
CA ALA A 112 11.67 -0.04 -5.68
C ALA A 112 12.40 0.72 -4.57
N LYS A 113 13.64 0.32 -4.23
CA LYS A 113 14.49 1.03 -3.26
C LYS A 113 14.79 2.45 -3.71
N LYS A 114 15.09 2.66 -4.99
CA LYS A 114 15.26 4.01 -5.54
C LYS A 114 13.99 4.85 -5.39
N PHE A 115 12.81 4.27 -5.63
CA PHE A 115 11.56 4.99 -5.42
C PHE A 115 11.34 5.38 -3.95
N VAL A 116 11.73 4.51 -3.01
CA VAL A 116 11.75 4.85 -1.57
C VAL A 116 12.70 6.02 -1.30
N ASP A 117 13.92 6.01 -1.83
CA ASP A 117 14.88 7.12 -1.66
C ASP A 117 14.35 8.43 -2.25
N ASP A 118 13.67 8.38 -3.40
CA ASP A 118 13.07 9.55 -4.04
C ASP A 118 11.93 10.12 -3.16
N CYS A 119 11.11 9.26 -2.54
CA CYS A 119 10.10 9.68 -1.56
C CYS A 119 10.73 10.24 -0.28
N GLU A 120 11.79 9.62 0.23
CA GLU A 120 12.54 10.05 1.42
C GLU A 120 13.07 11.48 1.27
N ARG A 121 13.59 11.84 0.09
CA ARG A 121 14.05 13.21 -0.21
C ARG A 121 12.94 14.25 -0.18
N VAL A 122 11.71 13.87 -0.53
CA VAL A 122 10.53 14.75 -0.44
C VAL A 122 9.98 14.79 1.00
N GLY A 123 10.08 13.68 1.73
CA GLY A 123 9.62 13.56 3.09
C GLY A 123 8.11 13.79 3.20
N LYS A 124 7.73 14.77 4.02
CA LYS A 124 6.32 15.16 4.25
C LYS A 124 5.79 16.19 3.23
N GLY A 125 6.61 16.58 2.25
CA GLY A 125 6.26 17.54 1.20
C GLY A 125 5.46 16.90 0.06
N ARG A 126 5.38 17.64 -1.06
CA ARG A 126 4.91 17.11 -2.34
C ARG A 126 6.01 17.12 -3.37
N SER A 127 6.04 16.12 -4.24
CA SER A 127 7.01 16.06 -5.33
C SER A 127 6.67 17.05 -6.45
N LYS A 128 7.67 17.36 -7.29
CA LYS A 128 7.45 18.19 -8.47
C LYS A 128 6.41 17.52 -9.39
N ASP A 129 5.40 18.30 -9.79
CA ASP A 129 4.29 17.91 -10.67
C ASP A 129 3.51 16.66 -10.19
N ASP A 130 3.54 16.39 -8.87
CA ASP A 130 2.96 15.21 -8.23
C ASP A 130 3.48 13.86 -8.78
N SER A 131 4.66 13.84 -9.37
CA SER A 131 5.22 12.66 -10.06
C SER A 131 5.34 11.44 -9.16
N LEU A 132 5.84 11.59 -7.93
CA LEU A 132 5.98 10.48 -6.98
C LEU A 132 4.63 10.03 -6.41
N GLU A 133 3.72 10.98 -6.13
CA GLU A 133 2.38 10.69 -5.66
C GLU A 133 1.58 9.91 -6.70
N ARG A 134 1.71 10.26 -7.99
CA ARG A 134 1.11 9.51 -9.10
C ARG A 134 1.64 8.09 -9.19
N LYS A 135 2.96 7.91 -9.08
CA LYS A 135 3.58 6.59 -9.10
C LYS A 135 3.18 5.74 -7.88
N GLN A 136 3.12 6.34 -6.68
CA GLN A 136 2.60 5.65 -5.50
C GLN A 136 1.13 5.25 -5.70
N TRP A 137 0.33 6.10 -6.30
CA TRP A 137 -1.08 5.82 -6.54
C TRP A 137 -1.29 4.70 -7.57
N GLU A 138 -0.47 4.66 -8.61
CA GLU A 138 -0.40 3.53 -9.54
C GLU A 138 -0.01 2.22 -8.83
N GLU A 139 1.00 2.27 -7.96
CA GLU A 139 1.43 1.11 -7.17
C GLU A 139 0.31 0.55 -6.28
N LEU A 140 -0.37 1.42 -5.53
CA LEU A 140 -1.47 1.04 -4.64
C LEU A 140 -2.63 0.43 -5.42
N LYS A 141 -2.99 1.01 -6.57
CA LYS A 141 -4.03 0.49 -7.47
C LYS A 141 -3.69 -0.89 -8.01
N THR A 142 -2.47 -1.04 -8.53
CA THR A 142 -1.99 -2.31 -9.07
C THR A 142 -1.94 -3.39 -7.98
N THR A 143 -1.59 -3.01 -6.74
CA THR A 143 -1.59 -3.92 -5.59
C THR A 143 -3.00 -4.38 -5.24
N LEU A 144 -3.97 -3.47 -5.22
CA LEU A 144 -5.38 -3.80 -4.99
C LEU A 144 -5.92 -4.76 -6.05
N GLU A 145 -5.67 -4.45 -7.33
CA GLU A 145 -6.09 -5.29 -8.47
C GLU A 145 -5.51 -6.69 -8.34
N TYR A 146 -4.20 -6.79 -8.06
CA TYR A 146 -3.54 -8.07 -7.83
C TYR A 146 -4.17 -8.84 -6.66
N ALA A 147 -4.38 -8.18 -5.52
CA ALA A 147 -4.98 -8.80 -4.35
C ALA A 147 -6.40 -9.32 -4.64
N PHE A 148 -7.18 -8.57 -5.41
CA PHE A 148 -8.53 -8.96 -5.79
C PHE A 148 -8.59 -10.19 -6.71
N GLU A 149 -7.55 -10.41 -7.51
CA GLU A 149 -7.47 -11.50 -8.47
C GLU A 149 -6.81 -12.77 -7.89
N ASN A 150 -5.91 -12.63 -6.94
CA ASN A 150 -5.00 -13.72 -6.54
C ASN A 150 -5.17 -14.19 -5.08
N GLU A 151 -5.76 -13.38 -4.20
CA GLU A 151 -6.01 -13.81 -2.81
C GLU A 151 -7.36 -14.54 -2.72
N VAL A 152 -7.39 -15.64 -1.97
CA VAL A 152 -8.57 -16.51 -1.80
C VAL A 152 -8.96 -16.66 -0.34
#